data_AF-A0AA84ZUT9-F1
#
_entry.id   AF-A0AA84ZUT9-F1
#
_cell.length_a   1.000
_cell.length_b   1.000
_cell.length_c   1.000
_cell.angle_alpha   90.00
_cell.angle_beta   90.00
_cell.angle_gamma   90.00
#
_symmetry.space_group_name_H-M   'P 1'
#
loop_
_entity.id
_entity.type
_entity.pdbx_description
1 polymer ?
#
loop_
_entity_poly.entity_id
_entity_poly.type
_entity_poly.pdbx_seq_one_letter_code
_entity_poly.pdbx_strand_id
1 'polypeptide(L)'
;MIFVSFCVGKPLLYADDLKVVYSFSPHDLKNIRNCISMELNKVTQWCLKWQLELNTAKCGWICFGDTSLKLDVIINGEVLSKLHTVVDLGLRYSQDLSFTEHISQQTSKSQRLIGYITRNLYNTESRILMYKVCVRPLLEYCTFILSSALIKDKLRLESVQRRFTLRILGADCTLTYNSRCNKLGLDHLWRRRLKLNLIFFFKLLHKLSFTSDHAIQYAETSHYNIRNSLALVKQTHSKSSLYMNYFTCKFSRLWNNLPQPIRTIKSLPLFVRCIDAYCSSENALNGLAPLSVSHSTSDILGTLNV
;
A
#
# COMPACT_ATOMS: atom_id res chain seq x y z
N MET A 1 -1.03 28.09 0.93
CA MET A 1 -2.11 27.09 0.98
C MET A 1 -3.23 27.59 0.08
N ILE A 2 -3.80 26.76 -0.79
CA ILE A 2 -4.90 27.17 -1.68
C ILE A 2 -6.14 27.45 -0.81
N PHE A 3 -6.60 28.70 -0.78
CA PHE A 3 -7.81 29.11 -0.07
C PHE A 3 -9.01 29.15 -1.03
N VAL A 4 -9.27 28.02 -1.70
CA VAL A 4 -10.46 27.85 -2.54
C VAL A 4 -11.41 26.93 -1.80
N SER A 5 -12.62 27.43 -1.54
CA SER A 5 -13.69 26.62 -0.96
C SER A 5 -14.31 25.74 -2.04
N PHE A 6 -14.29 24.43 -1.79
CA PHE A 6 -15.02 23.44 -2.57
C PHE A 6 -16.31 23.09 -1.81
N CYS A 7 -17.45 23.16 -2.50
CA CYS A 7 -18.76 22.89 -1.95
C CYS A 7 -19.12 21.40 -2.08
N VAL A 8 -18.69 20.77 -3.19
CA VAL A 8 -18.95 19.37 -3.50
C VAL A 8 -17.66 18.57 -3.51
N GLY A 9 -16.60 19.11 -4.12
CA GLY A 9 -15.31 18.46 -4.19
C GLY A 9 -14.64 18.34 -2.82
N LYS A 10 -13.99 17.21 -2.56
CA LYS A 10 -13.10 17.06 -1.41
C LYS A 10 -11.65 17.33 -1.83
N PRO A 11 -11.05 18.47 -1.46
CA PRO A 11 -9.68 18.78 -1.82
C PRO A 11 -8.67 17.98 -0.98
N LEU A 12 -7.60 17.55 -1.61
CA LEU A 12 -6.43 16.90 -1.03
C LEU A 12 -5.19 17.61 -1.58
N LEU A 13 -4.43 18.25 -0.69
CA LEU A 13 -3.28 19.07 -1.07
C LEU A 13 -2.00 18.45 -0.54
N TYR A 14 -0.97 18.40 -1.38
CA TYR A 14 0.39 18.12 -0.96
C TYR A 14 1.36 19.00 -1.76
N ALA A 15 2.09 19.89 -1.08
CA ALA A 15 2.88 20.92 -1.75
C ALA A 15 2.04 21.69 -2.80
N ASP A 16 2.45 21.68 -4.07
CA ASP A 16 1.76 22.26 -5.22
C ASP A 16 0.68 21.34 -5.83
N ASP A 17 0.72 20.03 -5.55
CA ASP A 17 -0.24 19.07 -6.07
C ASP A 17 -1.60 19.20 -5.37
N LEU A 18 -2.59 19.77 -6.08
CA LEU A 18 -3.99 19.76 -5.69
C LEU A 18 -4.75 18.62 -6.39
N LYS A 19 -5.40 17.77 -5.60
CA LYS A 19 -6.36 16.78 -6.09
C LYS A 19 -7.73 17.10 -5.50
N VAL A 20 -8.79 16.94 -6.29
CA VAL A 20 -10.16 17.15 -5.80
C VAL A 20 -10.98 15.90 -6.13
N VAL A 21 -11.55 15.28 -5.11
CA VAL A 21 -12.33 14.06 -5.24
C VAL A 21 -13.82 14.40 -5.29
N TYR A 22 -14.49 13.92 -6.33
CA TYR A 22 -15.94 14.06 -6.52
C TYR A 22 -16.60 12.68 -6.45
N SER A 23 -17.64 12.56 -5.62
CA SER A 23 -18.46 11.35 -5.51
C SER A 23 -19.91 11.71 -5.85
N PHE A 24 -20.50 10.99 -6.79
CA PHE A 24 -21.85 11.28 -7.29
C PHE A 24 -22.51 10.02 -7.86
N SER A 25 -23.84 10.03 -7.98
CA SER A 25 -24.60 8.98 -8.64
C SER A 25 -24.60 9.17 -10.16
N PRO A 26 -24.60 8.11 -10.99
CA PRO A 26 -24.66 8.23 -12.45
C PRO A 26 -25.83 9.08 -12.98
N HIS A 27 -26.92 9.19 -12.22
CA HIS A 27 -28.08 10.00 -12.60
C HIS A 27 -27.82 11.52 -12.49
N ASP A 28 -26.83 11.94 -11.70
CA ASP A 28 -26.53 13.36 -11.42
C ASP A 28 -25.46 13.96 -12.34
N LEU A 29 -25.09 13.25 -13.41
CA LEU A 29 -23.95 13.58 -14.27
C LEU A 29 -23.95 15.02 -14.81
N LYS A 30 -25.12 15.54 -15.20
CA LYS A 30 -25.23 16.91 -15.73
C LYS A 30 -24.98 17.94 -14.63
N ASN A 31 -25.53 17.72 -13.44
CA ASN A 31 -25.40 18.62 -12.30
C ASN A 31 -23.96 18.63 -11.80
N ILE A 32 -23.34 17.46 -11.63
CA ILE A 32 -21.96 17.36 -11.14
C ILE A 32 -20.96 17.99 -12.12
N ARG A 33 -21.17 17.83 -13.43
CA ARG A 33 -20.32 18.46 -14.44
C ARG A 33 -20.30 19.98 -14.29
N ASN A 34 -21.47 20.59 -14.10
CA ASN A 34 -21.58 22.03 -13.88
C ASN A 34 -20.89 22.45 -12.56
N CYS A 35 -21.07 21.67 -11.49
CA CYS A 35 -20.41 21.93 -10.20
C CYS A 35 -18.88 21.85 -10.32
N ILE A 36 -18.35 20.82 -10.97
CA ILE A 36 -16.91 20.65 -11.19
C ILE A 36 -16.36 21.84 -11.98
N SER A 37 -16.99 22.22 -13.10
CA SER A 37 -16.55 23.36 -13.91
C SER A 37 -16.55 24.67 -13.11
N MET A 38 -17.59 24.91 -12.30
CA MET A 38 -17.66 26.08 -11.43
C MET A 38 -16.54 26.10 -10.39
N GLU A 39 -16.24 24.97 -9.76
CA GLU A 39 -15.17 24.86 -8.76
C GLU A 39 -13.78 25.00 -9.36
N LEU A 40 -13.52 24.40 -10.53
CA LEU A 40 -12.25 24.56 -11.24
C LEU A 40 -12.04 26.00 -11.76
N ASN A 41 -13.12 26.70 -12.13
CA ASN A 41 -13.05 28.12 -12.44
C ASN A 41 -12.60 28.94 -11.21
N LYS A 42 -13.08 28.61 -10.00
CA LYS A 42 -12.59 29.25 -8.76
C LYS A 42 -11.10 29.01 -8.54
N VAL A 43 -10.62 27.79 -8.82
CA VAL A 43 -9.18 27.47 -8.74
C VAL A 43 -8.40 28.31 -9.74
N THR A 44 -8.86 28.39 -10.99
CA THR A 44 -8.22 29.19 -12.05
C THR A 44 -8.14 30.67 -11.65
N GLN A 45 -9.24 31.24 -11.15
CA GLN A 45 -9.27 32.64 -10.69
C GLN A 45 -8.35 32.88 -9.49
N TRP A 46 -8.26 31.92 -8.57
CA TRP A 46 -7.33 31.99 -7.45
C TRP A 46 -5.88 31.96 -7.95
N CYS A 47 -5.53 31.05 -8.85
CA CYS A 47 -4.20 30.99 -9.46
C CYS A 47 -3.83 32.31 -10.16
N LEU A 48 -4.74 32.89 -10.96
CA LEU A 48 -4.54 34.19 -11.60
C LEU A 48 -4.31 35.31 -10.58
N LYS A 49 -5.13 35.37 -9.53
CA LYS A 49 -5.01 36.38 -8.46
C LYS A 49 -3.64 36.32 -7.76
N TRP A 50 -3.11 35.12 -7.56
CA TRP A 50 -1.84 34.91 -6.88
C TRP A 50 -0.65 34.76 -7.84
N GLN A 51 -0.85 35.05 -9.13
CA GLN A 51 0.19 34.96 -10.17
C GLN A 51 0.85 33.58 -10.23
N LEU A 52 0.07 32.53 -9.99
CA LEU A 52 0.51 31.14 -10.11
C LEU A 52 0.08 30.60 -11.47
N GLU A 53 1.04 30.13 -12.24
CA GLU A 53 0.79 29.53 -13.55
C GLU A 53 0.33 28.08 -13.40
N LEU A 54 -0.86 27.76 -13.92
CA LEU A 54 -1.39 26.40 -13.95
C LEU A 54 -0.79 25.64 -15.13
N ASN A 55 -0.09 24.54 -14.84
CA ASN A 55 0.38 23.63 -15.87
C ASN A 55 -0.76 22.69 -16.30
N THR A 56 -1.57 23.14 -17.25
CA THR A 56 -2.72 22.40 -17.79
C THR A 56 -2.33 21.05 -18.40
N ALA A 57 -1.14 20.94 -18.98
CA ALA A 57 -0.62 19.68 -19.53
C ALA A 57 -0.40 18.59 -18.46
N LYS A 58 -0.19 18.97 -17.20
CA LYS A 58 -0.13 18.04 -16.05
C LYS A 58 -1.50 17.82 -15.40
N CYS A 59 -2.49 18.67 -15.70
CA CYS A 59 -3.83 18.52 -15.16
C CYS A 59 -4.62 17.48 -15.97
N GLY A 60 -5.33 16.62 -15.25
CA GLY A 60 -6.22 15.64 -15.85
C GLY A 60 -7.17 15.08 -14.81
N TRP A 61 -8.12 14.28 -15.26
CA TRP A 61 -9.08 13.63 -14.38
C TRP A 61 -9.06 12.13 -14.61
N ILE A 62 -9.29 11.38 -13.54
CA ILE A 62 -9.42 9.92 -13.57
C ILE A 62 -10.76 9.54 -12.93
N CYS A 63 -11.42 8.55 -13.50
CA CYS A 63 -12.71 8.07 -13.03
C CYS A 63 -12.57 6.66 -12.45
N PHE A 64 -13.19 6.43 -11.30
CA PHE A 64 -13.29 5.11 -10.68
C PHE A 64 -14.76 4.67 -10.71
N GLY A 65 -15.03 3.42 -11.09
CA GLY A 65 -16.40 2.91 -11.29
C GLY A 65 -16.76 2.89 -12.77
N ASP A 66 -17.64 3.79 -13.23
CA ASP A 66 -18.02 3.88 -14.64
C ASP A 66 -16.91 4.54 -15.47
N THR A 67 -16.00 3.70 -15.97
CA THR A 67 -14.88 4.13 -16.82
C THR A 67 -15.32 4.51 -18.24
N SER A 68 -16.59 4.34 -18.62
CA SER A 68 -17.10 4.82 -19.91
C SER A 68 -17.39 6.32 -19.91
N LEU A 69 -17.48 6.93 -18.71
CA LEU A 69 -17.79 8.33 -18.50
C LEU A 69 -16.89 9.25 -19.35
N LYS A 70 -17.50 10.25 -19.98
CA LYS A 70 -16.81 11.36 -20.64
C LYS A 70 -17.22 12.67 -19.98
N LEU A 71 -16.22 13.36 -19.43
CA LEU A 71 -16.36 14.68 -18.83
C LEU A 71 -15.50 15.65 -19.66
N ASP A 72 -16.13 16.53 -20.42
CA ASP A 72 -15.41 17.63 -21.10
C ASP A 72 -15.45 18.84 -20.17
N VAL A 73 -14.58 18.77 -19.17
CA VAL A 73 -14.36 19.81 -18.18
C VAL A 73 -13.19 20.67 -18.65
N ILE A 74 -13.35 21.98 -18.56
CA ILE A 74 -12.37 22.96 -19.05
C ILE A 74 -11.67 23.59 -17.85
N ILE A 75 -10.35 23.69 -17.90
CA ILE A 75 -9.54 24.48 -16.96
C ILE A 75 -8.65 25.43 -17.76
N ASN A 76 -8.62 26.70 -17.40
CA ASN A 76 -7.79 27.72 -18.08
C ASN A 76 -7.94 27.73 -19.63
N GLY A 77 -9.16 27.48 -20.14
CA GLY A 77 -9.45 27.44 -21.58
C GLY A 77 -9.14 26.12 -22.29
N GLU A 78 -8.52 25.14 -21.62
CA GLU A 78 -8.19 23.83 -22.19
C GLU A 78 -9.06 22.71 -21.62
N VAL A 79 -9.42 21.74 -22.46
CA VAL A 79 -10.18 20.55 -22.03
C VAL A 79 -9.25 19.62 -21.25
N LEU A 80 -9.63 19.27 -20.03
CA LEU A 80 -8.86 18.35 -19.20
C LEU A 80 -8.84 16.94 -19.81
N SER A 81 -7.63 16.40 -19.91
CA SER A 81 -7.43 15.04 -20.40
C SER A 81 -7.97 13.99 -19.42
N LYS A 82 -8.62 12.96 -19.97
CA LYS A 82 -8.99 11.77 -19.20
C LYS A 82 -7.77 10.86 -19.06
N LEU A 83 -7.41 10.55 -17.83
CA LEU A 83 -6.26 9.74 -17.49
C LEU A 83 -6.67 8.30 -17.21
N HIS A 84 -5.91 7.34 -17.75
CA HIS A 84 -6.04 5.92 -17.40
C HIS A 84 -5.21 5.55 -16.18
N THR A 85 -4.07 6.23 -15.98
CA THR A 85 -3.15 6.04 -14.87
C THR A 85 -2.74 7.38 -14.31
N VAL A 86 -2.56 7.43 -13.00
CA VAL A 86 -2.09 8.62 -12.27
C VAL A 86 -0.94 8.26 -11.36
N VAL A 87 -0.08 9.23 -11.07
CA VAL A 87 0.96 9.13 -10.06
C VAL A 87 0.59 10.08 -8.93
N ASP A 88 0.51 9.55 -7.71
CA ASP A 88 0.24 10.33 -6.51
C ASP A 88 1.27 9.98 -5.43
N LEU A 89 2.02 10.97 -4.95
CA LEU A 89 3.11 10.79 -3.97
C LEU A 89 4.05 9.64 -4.33
N GLY A 90 4.40 9.52 -5.62
CA GLY A 90 5.27 8.47 -6.13
C GLY A 90 4.63 7.08 -6.29
N LEU A 91 3.35 6.92 -5.98
CA LEU A 91 2.58 5.70 -6.21
C LEU A 91 1.76 5.81 -7.49
N ARG A 92 1.88 4.82 -8.38
CA ARG A 92 1.12 4.78 -9.64
C ARG A 92 -0.05 3.81 -9.53
N TYR A 93 -1.23 4.23 -9.98
CA TYR A 93 -2.42 3.38 -10.05
C TYR A 93 -3.30 3.74 -11.24
N SER A 94 -4.02 2.74 -11.76
CA SER A 94 -4.96 2.89 -12.86
C SER A 94 -6.40 3.08 -12.41
N GLN A 95 -7.28 3.42 -13.34
CA GLN A 95 -8.72 3.63 -13.14
C GLN A 95 -9.46 2.41 -12.55
N ASP A 96 -8.88 1.21 -12.64
CA ASP A 96 -9.36 -0.04 -12.03
C ASP A 96 -8.76 -0.28 -10.62
N LEU A 97 -8.07 0.72 -10.06
CA LEU A 97 -7.32 0.67 -8.79
C LEU A 97 -6.21 -0.39 -8.78
N SER A 98 -5.69 -0.76 -9.95
CA SER A 98 -4.56 -1.68 -10.06
C SER A 98 -3.22 -0.96 -9.84
N PHE A 99 -2.34 -1.61 -9.07
CA PHE A 99 -0.94 -1.18 -8.85
C PHE A 99 0.06 -1.98 -9.71
N THR A 100 -0.43 -2.77 -10.67
CA THR A 100 0.41 -3.67 -11.49
C THR A 100 1.54 -2.91 -12.19
N GLU A 101 1.23 -1.76 -12.80
CA GLU A 101 2.23 -0.96 -13.52
C GLU A 101 3.29 -0.40 -12.57
N HIS A 102 2.88 0.13 -11.40
CA HIS A 102 3.80 0.61 -10.38
C HIS A 102 4.76 -0.49 -9.92
N ILE A 103 4.22 -1.67 -9.57
CA ILE A 103 5.01 -2.80 -9.11
C ILE A 103 5.96 -3.27 -10.21
N SER A 104 5.52 -3.32 -11.47
CA SER A 104 6.37 -3.66 -12.61
C SER A 104 7.56 -2.68 -12.76
N GLN A 105 7.30 -1.38 -12.65
CA GLN A 105 8.33 -0.33 -12.69
C GLN A 105 9.32 -0.47 -11.51
N GLN A 106 8.82 -0.66 -10.28
CA GLN A 106 9.67 -0.84 -9.09
C GLN A 106 10.52 -2.11 -9.17
N THR A 107 9.94 -3.23 -9.61
CA THR A 107 10.66 -4.48 -9.84
C THR A 107 11.77 -4.28 -10.88
N SER A 108 11.47 -3.64 -12.00
CA SER A 108 12.45 -3.40 -13.07
C SER A 108 13.58 -2.48 -12.62
N LYS A 109 13.27 -1.40 -11.90
CA LYS A 109 14.25 -0.50 -11.27
C LYS A 109 15.13 -1.26 -10.28
N SER A 110 14.53 -2.08 -9.42
CA SER A 110 15.23 -2.86 -8.41
C SER A 110 16.14 -3.93 -9.01
N GLN A 111 15.72 -4.60 -10.08
CA GLN A 111 16.54 -5.59 -10.79
C GLN A 111 17.76 -4.98 -11.47
N ARG A 112 17.62 -3.79 -12.07
CA ARG A 112 18.76 -3.02 -12.61
C ARG A 112 19.76 -2.68 -11.52
N LEU A 113 19.27 -2.21 -10.38
CA LEU A 113 20.12 -1.90 -9.23
C LEU A 113 20.81 -3.13 -8.64
N ILE A 114 20.13 -4.27 -8.56
CA ILE A 114 20.76 -5.55 -8.21
C ILE A 114 21.90 -5.87 -9.18
N GLY A 115 21.68 -5.74 -10.49
CA GLY A 115 22.72 -5.96 -11.50
C GLY A 115 23.93 -5.07 -11.29
N TYR A 116 23.70 -3.78 -11.03
CA TYR A 116 24.76 -2.83 -10.70
C TYR A 116 25.53 -3.24 -9.44
N ILE A 117 24.83 -3.57 -8.34
CA ILE A 117 25.45 -3.99 -7.07
C ILE A 117 26.29 -5.25 -7.27
N THR A 118 25.74 -6.28 -7.93
CA THR A 118 26.43 -7.57 -8.11
C THR A 118 27.62 -7.47 -9.05
N ARG A 119 27.61 -6.54 -10.01
CA ARG A 119 28.71 -6.34 -10.97
C ARG A 119 29.86 -5.53 -10.38
N ASN A 120 29.57 -4.51 -9.58
CA ASN A 120 30.59 -3.56 -9.14
C ASN A 120 31.14 -3.84 -7.72
N LEU A 121 30.44 -4.65 -6.92
CA LEU A 121 30.90 -5.03 -5.59
C LEU A 121 31.34 -6.48 -5.59
N TYR A 122 32.45 -6.78 -4.92
CA TYR A 122 33.01 -8.14 -4.86
C TYR A 122 32.64 -8.87 -3.56
N ASN A 123 32.62 -8.17 -2.43
CA ASN A 123 32.28 -8.75 -1.13
C ASN A 123 30.75 -8.96 -1.00
N THR A 124 30.36 -10.17 -0.59
CA THR A 124 28.99 -10.56 -0.23
C THR A 124 28.35 -9.64 0.81
N GLU A 125 29.07 -9.26 1.86
CA GLU A 125 28.54 -8.39 2.92
C GLU A 125 28.19 -7.00 2.37
N SER A 126 29.07 -6.41 1.56
CA SER A 126 28.82 -5.12 0.90
C SER A 126 27.63 -5.20 -0.07
N ARG A 127 27.48 -6.32 -0.80
CA ARG A 127 26.31 -6.55 -1.67
C ARG A 127 25.03 -6.61 -0.85
N ILE A 128 25.03 -7.35 0.26
CA ILE A 128 23.87 -7.46 1.17
C ILE A 128 23.52 -6.09 1.76
N LEU A 129 24.52 -5.34 2.23
CA LEU A 129 24.33 -4.00 2.77
C LEU A 129 23.70 -3.07 1.72
N MET A 130 24.26 -3.02 0.51
CA MET A 130 23.75 -2.17 -0.56
C MET A 130 22.36 -2.60 -1.03
N TYR A 131 22.03 -3.89 -1.00
CA TYR A 131 20.66 -4.34 -1.22
C TYR A 131 19.71 -3.82 -0.14
N LYS A 132 20.10 -3.91 1.14
CA LYS A 132 19.29 -3.42 2.27
C LYS A 132 19.06 -1.91 2.22
N VAL A 133 20.07 -1.14 1.77
CA VAL A 133 20.01 0.34 1.75
C VAL A 133 19.37 0.87 0.47
N CYS A 134 19.64 0.29 -0.69
CA CYS A 134 19.27 0.90 -1.96
C CYS A 134 18.11 0.18 -2.67
N VAL A 135 18.02 -1.15 -2.56
CA VAL A 135 17.00 -1.95 -3.27
C VAL A 135 15.76 -2.14 -2.42
N ARG A 136 15.94 -2.57 -1.17
CA ARG A 136 14.86 -2.92 -0.26
C ARG A 136 13.88 -1.76 -0.02
N PRO A 137 14.29 -0.50 0.19
CA PRO A 137 13.34 0.59 0.38
C PRO A 137 12.39 0.81 -0.80
N LEU A 138 12.84 0.54 -2.03
CA LEU A 138 12.00 0.63 -3.23
C LEU A 138 10.87 -0.42 -3.21
N LEU A 139 11.13 -1.59 -2.64
CA LEU A 139 10.18 -2.70 -2.54
C LEU A 139 9.28 -2.61 -1.29
N GLU A 140 9.73 -1.85 -0.29
CA GLU A 140 9.02 -1.62 0.99
C GLU A 140 8.27 -0.27 1.01
N TYR A 141 8.38 0.53 -0.05
CA TYR A 141 7.61 1.77 -0.19
C TYR A 141 6.11 1.49 -0.29
N CYS A 142 5.31 2.25 0.47
CA CYS A 142 3.84 2.17 0.49
C CYS A 142 3.28 0.74 0.64
N THR A 143 3.95 -0.13 1.40
CA THR A 143 3.52 -1.54 1.57
C THR A 143 2.11 -1.70 2.14
N PHE A 144 1.62 -0.70 2.88
CA PHE A 144 0.27 -0.70 3.41
C PHE A 144 -0.76 -0.61 2.27
N ILE A 145 -0.51 0.23 1.26
CA ILE A 145 -1.36 0.31 0.05
C ILE A 145 -1.14 -0.94 -0.80
N LEU A 146 0.11 -1.30 -1.08
CA LEU A 146 0.44 -2.46 -1.91
C LEU A 146 0.02 -3.81 -1.29
N SER A 147 -0.40 -3.83 -0.03
CA SER A 147 -1.02 -5.01 0.59
C SER A 147 -2.34 -5.41 -0.07
N SER A 148 -3.05 -4.49 -0.73
CA SER A 148 -4.26 -4.78 -1.49
C SER A 148 -3.98 -5.22 -2.94
N ALA A 149 -2.71 -5.18 -3.38
CA ALA A 149 -2.32 -5.59 -4.72
C ALA A 149 -2.59 -7.08 -4.98
N LEU A 150 -2.65 -7.45 -6.26
CA LEU A 150 -2.86 -8.83 -6.69
C LEU A 150 -1.71 -9.74 -6.22
N ILE A 151 -2.02 -11.01 -5.95
CA ILE A 151 -1.04 -12.01 -5.51
C ILE A 151 0.13 -12.11 -6.49
N LYS A 152 -0.16 -12.09 -7.80
CA LYS A 152 0.87 -12.10 -8.86
C LYS A 152 1.86 -10.94 -8.73
N ASP A 153 1.42 -9.76 -8.31
CA ASP A 153 2.28 -8.59 -8.19
C ASP A 153 3.11 -8.63 -6.91
N LYS A 154 2.54 -9.15 -5.81
CA LYS A 154 3.30 -9.44 -4.58
C LYS A 154 4.39 -10.47 -4.81
N LEU A 155 4.10 -11.52 -5.59
CA LEU A 155 5.08 -12.51 -6.02
C LEU A 155 6.15 -11.88 -6.92
N ARG A 156 5.77 -10.92 -7.78
CA ARG A 156 6.73 -10.13 -8.57
C ARG A 156 7.67 -9.32 -7.68
N LEU A 157 7.19 -8.68 -6.62
CA LEU A 157 8.06 -8.02 -5.63
C LEU A 157 9.00 -9.03 -4.94
N GLU A 158 8.48 -10.18 -4.49
CA GLU A 158 9.28 -11.23 -3.84
C GLU A 158 10.37 -11.80 -4.77
N SER A 159 10.07 -11.88 -6.07
CA SER A 159 11.00 -12.38 -7.09
C SER A 159 12.32 -11.60 -7.15
N VAL A 160 12.28 -10.30 -6.78
CA VAL A 160 13.47 -9.45 -6.74
C VAL A 160 14.47 -9.96 -5.71
N GLN A 161 14.01 -10.28 -4.50
CA GLN A 161 14.86 -10.85 -3.47
C GLN A 161 15.30 -12.27 -3.82
N ARG A 162 14.40 -13.11 -4.36
CA ARG A 162 14.73 -14.47 -4.83
C ARG A 162 15.87 -14.48 -5.83
N ARG A 163 15.86 -13.53 -6.77
CA ARG A 163 16.91 -13.36 -7.79
C ARG A 163 18.20 -12.82 -7.20
N PHE A 164 18.10 -11.86 -6.28
CA PHE A 164 19.26 -11.31 -5.57
C PHE A 164 20.02 -12.40 -4.80
N THR A 165 19.31 -13.21 -4.00
CA THR A 165 19.96 -14.26 -3.20
C THR A 165 20.59 -15.35 -4.06
N LEU A 166 19.98 -15.68 -5.19
CA LEU A 166 20.56 -16.61 -6.16
C LEU A 166 21.83 -16.03 -6.81
N ARG A 167 21.81 -14.77 -7.24
CA ARG A 167 22.98 -14.11 -7.86
C ARG A 167 24.19 -14.03 -6.92
N ILE A 168 23.96 -13.84 -5.62
CA ILE A 168 25.06 -13.82 -4.64
C ILE A 168 25.67 -15.20 -4.46
N LEU A 169 24.84 -16.24 -4.41
CA LEU A 169 25.28 -17.60 -4.09
C LEU A 169 25.74 -18.44 -5.29
N GLY A 170 25.53 -17.96 -6.51
CA GLY A 170 25.87 -18.67 -7.75
C GLY A 170 24.65 -19.28 -8.43
N ALA A 171 24.72 -19.41 -9.76
CA ALA A 171 23.64 -19.97 -10.57
C ALA A 171 23.46 -21.49 -10.39
N ASP A 172 24.50 -22.17 -9.95
CA ASP A 172 24.59 -23.58 -9.57
C ASP A 172 24.04 -23.86 -8.16
N CYS A 173 23.61 -22.83 -7.43
CA CYS A 173 23.07 -22.96 -6.09
C CYS A 173 21.74 -23.75 -6.09
N THR A 174 21.77 -24.95 -5.50
CA THR A 174 20.61 -25.85 -5.34
C THR A 174 19.77 -25.53 -4.10
N LEU A 175 20.22 -24.58 -3.26
CA LEU A 175 19.53 -24.22 -2.03
C LEU A 175 18.15 -23.60 -2.32
N THR A 176 17.14 -24.03 -1.56
CA THR A 176 15.79 -23.43 -1.59
C THR A 176 15.84 -21.94 -1.21
N TYR A 177 14.82 -21.17 -1.60
CA TYR A 177 14.77 -19.73 -1.31
C TYR A 177 14.90 -19.44 0.20
N ASN A 178 14.21 -20.23 1.03
CA ASN A 178 14.30 -20.13 2.49
C ASN A 178 15.74 -20.34 3.00
N SER A 179 16.40 -21.39 2.51
CA SER A 179 17.79 -21.70 2.88
C SER A 179 18.76 -20.60 2.43
N ARG A 180 18.56 -20.03 1.24
CA ARG A 180 19.36 -18.89 0.74
C ARG A 180 19.17 -17.65 1.61
N CYS A 181 17.93 -17.33 1.99
CA CYS A 181 17.61 -16.23 2.91
C CYS A 181 18.31 -16.40 4.26
N ASN A 182 18.24 -17.58 4.86
CA ASN A 182 18.88 -17.88 6.14
C ASN A 182 20.41 -17.76 6.04
N LYS A 183 21.02 -18.35 4.99
CA LYS A 183 22.47 -18.27 4.75
C LYS A 183 22.98 -16.83 4.58
N LEU A 184 22.16 -15.95 4.00
CA LEU A 184 22.52 -14.55 3.75
C LEU A 184 22.06 -13.59 4.86
N GLY A 185 21.43 -14.07 5.93
CA GLY A 185 20.89 -13.21 7.00
C GLY A 185 19.85 -12.22 6.48
N LEU A 186 18.95 -12.68 5.60
CA LEU A 186 17.88 -11.90 5.00
C LEU A 186 16.53 -12.50 5.36
N ASP A 187 15.66 -11.72 6.03
CA ASP A 187 14.26 -12.10 6.15
C ASP A 187 13.60 -12.13 4.77
N HIS A 188 12.64 -13.02 4.58
CA HIS A 188 11.76 -13.01 3.43
C HIS A 188 11.10 -11.63 3.28
N LEU A 189 11.03 -11.13 2.06
CA LEU A 189 10.55 -9.77 1.81
C LEU A 189 9.07 -9.64 2.20
N TRP A 190 8.26 -10.68 1.99
CA TRP A 190 6.87 -10.72 2.46
C TRP A 190 6.75 -10.62 3.99
N ARG A 191 7.64 -11.27 4.76
CA ARG A 191 7.62 -11.19 6.25
C ARG A 191 7.89 -9.77 6.68
N ARG A 192 8.83 -9.10 6.01
CA ARG A 192 9.16 -7.71 6.28
C ARG A 192 7.99 -6.77 5.97
N ARG A 193 7.33 -6.94 4.81
CA ARG A 193 6.13 -6.16 4.46
C ARG A 193 5.00 -6.37 5.46
N LEU A 194 4.75 -7.62 5.89
CA LEU A 194 3.77 -7.93 6.93
C LEU A 194 4.08 -7.19 8.24
N LYS A 195 5.32 -7.30 8.74
CA LYS A 195 5.79 -6.59 9.94
C LYS A 195 5.58 -5.08 9.82
N LEU A 196 6.06 -4.46 8.74
CA LEU A 196 5.94 -3.02 8.52
C LEU A 196 4.47 -2.57 8.54
N ASN A 197 3.60 -3.36 7.92
CA ASN A 197 2.18 -3.10 7.87
C ASN A 197 1.49 -3.26 9.24
N LEU A 198 1.85 -4.28 10.04
CA LEU A 198 1.35 -4.43 11.42
C LEU A 198 1.81 -3.29 12.33
N ILE A 199 3.07 -2.85 12.19
CA ILE A 199 3.60 -1.69 12.91
C ILE A 199 2.87 -0.41 12.51
N PHE A 200 2.61 -0.23 11.21
CA PHE A 200 1.85 0.91 10.73
C PHE A 200 0.42 0.89 11.27
N PHE A 201 -0.23 -0.28 11.27
CA PHE A 201 -1.56 -0.48 11.83
C PHE A 201 -1.62 -0.18 13.33
N PHE A 202 -0.62 -0.62 14.10
CA PHE A 202 -0.46 -0.24 15.51
C PHE A 202 -0.40 1.28 15.69
N LYS A 203 0.42 1.97 14.88
CA LYS A 203 0.52 3.43 14.95
C LYS A 203 -0.81 4.12 14.66
N LEU A 204 -1.60 3.61 13.72
CA LEU A 204 -2.94 4.13 13.45
C LEU A 204 -3.88 3.94 14.65
N LEU A 205 -3.90 2.74 15.26
CA LEU A 205 -4.73 2.44 16.43
C LEU A 205 -4.39 3.32 17.64
N HIS A 206 -3.10 3.55 17.87
CA HIS A 206 -2.60 4.34 18.99
C HIS A 206 -2.46 5.84 18.67
N LYS A 207 -2.95 6.30 17.51
CA LYS A 207 -2.89 7.70 17.08
C LYS A 207 -1.47 8.28 17.07
N LEU A 208 -0.48 7.45 16.76
CA LEU A 208 0.93 7.80 16.64
C LEU A 208 1.32 8.23 15.21
N SER A 209 0.34 8.44 14.34
CA SER A 209 0.51 8.88 12.95
C SER A 209 -0.36 10.10 12.66
N PHE A 210 0.08 10.95 11.73
CA PHE A 210 -0.59 12.18 11.28
C PHE A 210 -1.93 11.96 10.53
N THR A 211 -2.52 10.78 10.63
CA THR A 211 -3.78 10.43 9.97
C THR A 211 -4.96 10.88 10.82
N SER A 212 -6.05 11.30 10.17
CA SER A 212 -7.27 11.74 10.87
C SER A 212 -7.78 10.69 11.88
N ASP A 213 -8.28 11.19 13.01
CA ASP A 213 -8.58 10.48 14.26
C ASP A 213 -9.58 9.30 14.20
N HIS A 214 -10.12 8.95 13.03
CA HIS A 214 -11.38 8.23 12.89
C HIS A 214 -11.32 6.94 12.05
N ALA A 215 -10.14 6.50 11.59
CA ALA A 215 -10.08 5.40 10.64
C ALA A 215 -10.26 4.01 11.27
N ILE A 216 -9.80 3.80 12.51
CA ILE A 216 -9.74 2.47 13.13
C ILE A 216 -10.02 2.60 14.63
N GLN A 217 -10.91 1.76 15.15
CA GLN A 217 -11.32 1.76 16.55
C GLN A 217 -11.31 0.35 17.13
N TYR A 218 -11.03 0.23 18.41
CA TYR A 218 -11.26 -1.02 19.14
C TYR A 218 -12.75 -1.36 19.14
N ALA A 219 -13.06 -2.66 19.10
CA ALA A 219 -14.40 -3.15 19.31
C ALA A 219 -14.83 -2.87 20.76
N GLU A 220 -16.12 -2.63 20.96
CA GLU A 220 -16.69 -2.52 22.29
C GLU A 220 -16.46 -3.83 23.06
N THR A 221 -16.01 -3.71 24.30
CA THR A 221 -15.80 -4.86 25.17
C THR A 221 -17.16 -5.45 25.53
N SER A 222 -17.36 -6.74 25.24
CA SER A 222 -18.57 -7.44 25.67
C SER A 222 -18.70 -7.40 27.20
N HIS A 223 -19.92 -7.25 27.71
CA HIS A 223 -20.21 -7.39 29.15
C HIS A 223 -19.91 -8.80 29.69
N TYR A 224 -19.77 -9.78 28.80
CA TYR A 224 -19.38 -11.15 29.13
C TYR A 224 -17.86 -11.33 29.09
N ASN A 225 -17.35 -12.14 30.01
CA ASN A 225 -15.92 -12.44 30.13
C ASN A 225 -15.50 -13.51 29.10
N ILE A 226 -15.33 -13.10 27.84
CA ILE A 226 -14.95 -13.98 26.75
C ILE A 226 -13.41 -14.11 26.73
N ARG A 227 -12.89 -15.34 26.75
CA ARG A 227 -11.45 -15.60 26.61
C ARG A 227 -10.94 -15.01 25.28
N ASN A 228 -9.76 -14.37 25.28
CA ASN A 228 -9.15 -13.78 24.09
C ASN A 228 -9.87 -12.52 23.52
N SER A 229 -10.69 -11.82 24.30
CA SER A 229 -11.49 -10.66 23.83
C SER A 229 -10.80 -9.29 23.93
N LEU A 230 -9.68 -9.19 24.67
CA LEU A 230 -9.05 -7.89 24.93
C LEU A 230 -8.39 -7.30 23.67
N ALA A 231 -8.57 -5.99 23.47
CA ALA A 231 -7.96 -5.23 22.36
C ALA A 231 -8.29 -5.79 20.95
N LEU A 232 -9.52 -6.28 20.76
CA LEU A 232 -10.06 -6.57 19.43
C LEU A 232 -10.38 -5.27 18.70
N VAL A 233 -10.14 -5.25 17.39
CA VAL A 233 -10.46 -4.13 16.51
C VAL A 233 -11.82 -4.37 15.84
N LYS A 234 -12.60 -3.30 15.72
CA LYS A 234 -13.90 -3.32 15.04
C LYS A 234 -13.70 -3.74 13.58
N GLN A 235 -14.42 -4.77 13.16
CA GLN A 235 -14.40 -5.22 11.77
C GLN A 235 -15.48 -4.50 10.97
N THR A 236 -15.11 -4.07 9.77
CA THR A 236 -16.04 -3.59 8.76
C THR A 236 -16.44 -4.76 7.87
N HIS A 237 -17.74 -4.88 7.60
CA HIS A 237 -18.27 -5.91 6.72
C HIS A 237 -18.80 -5.26 5.45
N SER A 238 -18.42 -5.80 4.29
CA SER A 238 -18.89 -5.36 2.98
C SER A 238 -19.02 -6.56 2.06
N LYS A 239 -19.98 -6.49 1.13
CA LYS A 239 -20.14 -7.49 0.06
C LYS A 239 -19.05 -7.37 -1.02
N SER A 240 -18.38 -6.22 -1.11
CA SER A 240 -17.32 -5.98 -2.10
C SER A 240 -16.00 -6.63 -1.64
N SER A 241 -15.54 -7.63 -2.37
CA SER A 241 -14.24 -8.26 -2.14
C SER A 241 -13.08 -7.25 -2.26
N LEU A 242 -13.20 -6.28 -3.18
CA LEU A 242 -12.24 -5.19 -3.34
C LEU A 242 -12.15 -4.35 -2.06
N TYR A 243 -13.29 -3.97 -1.48
CA TYR A 243 -13.30 -3.21 -0.22
C TYR A 243 -12.74 -4.01 0.95
N MET A 244 -13.07 -5.31 1.04
CA MET A 244 -12.54 -6.18 2.10
C MET A 244 -11.02 -6.36 2.02
N ASN A 245 -10.41 -6.12 0.85
CA ASN A 245 -8.97 -6.13 0.63
C ASN A 245 -8.28 -4.80 0.98
N TYR A 246 -9.03 -3.75 1.33
CA TYR A 246 -8.44 -2.50 1.81
C TYR A 246 -7.63 -2.73 3.07
N PHE A 247 -6.56 -1.94 3.22
CA PHE A 247 -5.59 -2.06 4.30
C PHE A 247 -6.26 -2.15 5.67
N THR A 248 -7.19 -1.24 5.99
CA THR A 248 -7.89 -1.20 7.27
C THR A 248 -8.70 -2.47 7.51
N CYS A 249 -9.57 -2.87 6.58
CA CYS A 249 -10.41 -4.07 6.71
C CYS A 249 -9.58 -5.34 6.87
N LYS A 250 -8.52 -5.45 6.08
CA LYS A 250 -7.62 -6.60 6.06
C LYS A 250 -6.78 -6.69 7.33
N PHE A 251 -6.15 -5.60 7.75
CA PHE A 251 -5.30 -5.59 8.93
C PHE A 251 -6.09 -5.59 10.24
N SER A 252 -7.36 -5.16 10.27
CA SER A 252 -8.26 -5.41 11.41
C SER A 252 -8.49 -6.91 11.64
N ARG A 253 -8.67 -7.68 10.56
CA ARG A 253 -8.81 -9.15 10.64
C ARG A 253 -7.51 -9.81 11.10
N LEU A 254 -6.39 -9.44 10.48
CA LEU A 254 -5.07 -9.96 10.86
C LEU A 254 -4.73 -9.61 12.32
N TRP A 255 -5.06 -8.39 12.75
CA TRP A 255 -4.86 -7.95 14.13
C TRP A 255 -5.63 -8.83 15.10
N ASN A 256 -6.92 -9.08 14.87
CA ASN A 256 -7.75 -9.90 15.77
C ASN A 256 -7.27 -11.37 15.87
N ASN A 257 -6.53 -11.87 14.87
CA ASN A 257 -5.90 -13.19 14.89
C ASN A 257 -4.58 -13.21 15.68
N LEU A 258 -4.02 -12.06 16.06
CA LEU A 258 -2.82 -12.01 16.89
C LEU A 258 -3.10 -12.52 18.31
N PRO A 259 -2.11 -13.17 18.96
CA PRO A 259 -2.21 -13.54 20.37
C PRO A 259 -2.57 -12.35 21.25
N GLN A 260 -3.47 -12.54 22.22
CA GLN A 260 -3.87 -11.49 23.18
C GLN A 260 -2.67 -10.76 23.80
N PRO A 261 -1.57 -11.43 24.24
CA PRO A 261 -0.44 -10.74 24.84
C PRO A 261 0.26 -9.75 23.90
N ILE A 262 0.17 -9.96 22.59
CA ILE A 262 0.71 -9.03 21.59
C ILE A 262 -0.25 -7.86 21.37
N ARG A 263 -1.56 -8.13 21.30
CA ARG A 263 -2.60 -7.09 21.08
C ARG A 263 -2.73 -6.10 22.23
N THR A 264 -2.43 -6.51 23.46
CA THR A 264 -2.54 -5.66 24.66
C THR A 264 -1.32 -4.77 24.90
N ILE A 265 -0.26 -4.91 24.11
CA ILE A 265 0.94 -4.08 24.22
C ILE A 265 0.58 -2.63 23.89
N LYS A 266 0.97 -1.69 24.75
CA LYS A 266 0.77 -0.24 24.53
C LYS A 266 2.03 0.48 24.05
N SER A 267 3.21 -0.11 24.30
CA SER A 267 4.51 0.47 23.96
C SER A 267 4.94 0.05 22.55
N LEU A 268 5.14 1.02 21.66
CA LEU A 268 5.58 0.76 20.29
C LEU A 268 6.90 -0.04 20.22
N PRO A 269 7.98 0.32 20.95
CA PRO A 269 9.20 -0.50 20.95
C PRO A 269 8.99 -1.95 21.38
N LEU A 270 8.15 -2.17 22.40
CA LEU A 270 7.84 -3.53 22.87
C LEU A 270 7.03 -4.30 21.83
N PHE A 271 6.05 -3.64 21.19
CA PHE A 271 5.23 -4.23 20.14
C PHE A 271 6.10 -4.66 18.95
N VAL A 272 7.02 -3.81 18.50
CA VAL A 272 7.96 -4.12 17.41
C VAL A 272 8.76 -5.38 17.73
N ARG A 273 9.32 -5.48 18.95
CA ARG A 273 10.09 -6.66 19.39
C ARG A 273 9.24 -7.94 19.41
N CYS A 274 8.02 -7.87 19.94
CA CYS A 274 7.13 -9.02 20.02
C CYS A 274 6.63 -9.48 18.64
N ILE A 275 6.31 -8.55 17.74
CA ILE A 275 5.94 -8.86 16.36
C ILE A 275 7.11 -9.48 15.60
N ASP A 276 8.34 -9.01 15.83
CA ASP A 276 9.54 -9.60 15.22
C ASP A 276 9.71 -11.06 15.60
N ALA A 277 9.58 -11.37 16.89
CA ALA A 277 9.61 -12.75 17.38
C ALA A 277 8.45 -13.57 16.80
N TYR A 278 7.24 -13.02 16.79
CA TYR A 278 6.04 -13.70 16.27
C TYR A 278 6.18 -14.04 14.78
N CYS A 279 6.52 -13.08 13.93
CA CYS A 279 6.69 -13.27 12.49
C CYS A 279 7.88 -14.18 12.12
N SER A 280 8.82 -14.38 13.05
CA SER A 280 9.95 -15.29 12.88
C SER A 280 9.58 -16.74 13.25
N SER A 281 8.60 -16.94 14.12
CA SER A 281 8.10 -18.27 14.52
C SER A 281 7.26 -18.94 13.43
N GLU A 282 7.32 -20.28 13.34
CA GLU A 282 6.49 -21.07 12.40
C GLU A 282 4.97 -20.90 12.66
N ASN A 283 4.57 -20.55 13.89
CA ASN A 283 3.18 -20.34 14.29
C ASN A 283 2.48 -19.19 13.55
N ALA A 284 3.23 -18.19 13.04
CA ALA A 284 2.67 -17.09 12.26
C ALA A 284 2.15 -17.52 10.88
N LEU A 285 2.68 -18.63 10.32
CA LEU A 285 2.25 -19.14 9.01
C LEU A 285 0.86 -19.80 9.09
N ASN A 286 0.52 -20.40 10.23
CA ASN A 286 -0.74 -21.13 10.42
C ASN A 286 -1.90 -20.25 10.91
N GLY A 287 -1.62 -19.20 11.72
CA GLY A 287 -2.66 -18.29 12.25
C GLY A 287 -3.10 -17.17 11.29
N LEU A 288 -2.31 -16.90 10.24
CA LEU A 288 -2.58 -15.86 9.23
C LEU A 288 -3.09 -16.44 7.89
N ALA A 289 -3.18 -17.77 7.78
CA ALA A 289 -3.79 -18.48 6.66
C ALA A 289 -5.27 -18.78 6.96
N PRO A 290 -6.21 -18.59 6.03
CA PRO A 290 -7.56 -19.12 6.19
C PRO A 290 -7.51 -20.65 6.20
N LEU A 291 -8.27 -21.28 7.09
CA LEU A 291 -8.47 -22.73 7.17
C LEU A 291 -8.96 -23.30 5.84
N SER A 292 -8.04 -23.78 5.01
CA SER A 292 -8.16 -24.97 4.16
C SER A 292 -6.93 -25.02 3.26
N VAL A 293 -6.14 -26.09 3.40
CA VAL A 293 -5.42 -26.82 2.35
C VAL A 293 -4.36 -27.67 3.07
N SER A 294 -4.52 -28.97 2.92
CA SER A 294 -3.66 -30.02 3.42
C SER A 294 -2.28 -30.01 2.73
N HIS A 295 -1.30 -30.51 3.46
CA HIS A 295 0.10 -30.57 3.07
C HIS A 295 0.34 -31.36 1.79
N SER A 296 0.87 -30.69 0.78
CA SER A 296 2.04 -31.04 -0.04
C SER A 296 1.94 -30.34 -1.39
N THR A 297 3.12 -30.03 -1.97
CA THR A 297 3.40 -29.39 -3.28
C THR A 297 3.84 -27.92 -3.20
N SER A 298 5.12 -27.70 -3.52
CA SER A 298 5.76 -26.43 -3.90
C SER A 298 5.99 -25.36 -2.81
N ASP A 299 7.19 -24.79 -2.87
CA ASP A 299 7.59 -23.53 -2.26
C ASP A 299 6.51 -22.42 -2.31
N ILE A 300 5.84 -22.18 -1.18
CA ILE A 300 5.45 -20.83 -0.71
C ILE A 300 4.72 -20.00 -1.79
N LEU A 301 3.62 -20.55 -2.28
CA LEU A 301 2.82 -20.06 -3.40
C LEU A 301 1.97 -18.83 -3.00
N GLY A 302 2.56 -17.70 -2.64
CA GLY A 302 1.78 -16.45 -2.47
C GLY A 302 0.61 -16.56 -1.48
N THR A 303 0.64 -17.53 -0.57
CA THR A 303 -0.47 -17.91 0.33
C THR A 303 -0.59 -17.02 1.56
N LEU A 304 -0.01 -15.83 1.48
CA LEU A 304 -0.44 -14.75 2.32
C LEU A 304 -1.25 -13.80 1.45
N ASN A 305 -2.54 -13.80 1.74
CA ASN A 305 -3.42 -12.64 1.60
C ASN A 305 -2.93 -11.46 2.48
N VAL A 306 -1.61 -11.26 2.63
CA VAL A 306 -0.93 -10.14 3.31
C VAL A 306 -0.17 -9.32 2.27
#